data_AF-A0A9X9F2X8-F1
#
_entry.id   AF-A0A9X9F2X8-F1
#
_cell.length_a   1.000
_cell.length_b   1.000
_cell.length_c   1.000
_cell.angle_alpha   90.00
_cell.angle_beta   90.00
_cell.angle_gamma   90.00
#
_symmetry.space_group_name_H-M   'P 1'
#
loop_
_entity.id
_entity.type
_entity.pdbx_description
1 polymer ?
#
loop_
_entity_poly.entity_id
_entity_poly.type
_entity_poly.pdbx_seq_one_letter_code
_entity_poly.pdbx_strand_id
1 'polypeptide(L)'
;GLISSILFYIITENSISIKVYTANYLFYVSGLFGIGLIICIMGAIKSLGPAYTVLISLITQLVVALCIDTFGLFGMESVPLQVNKLVGIGLLIVGVGIFKNLFLNKKAILINEDSV
;
A
#
# COMPACT_ATOMS: atom_id res chain seq x y z
N GLY A 1 -8.51 -21.73 -11.51
CA GLY A 1 -8.36 -22.04 -10.08
C GLY A 1 -7.92 -23.47 -9.88
N LEU A 2 -8.88 -24.42 -9.86
CA LEU A 2 -8.64 -25.84 -9.56
C LEU A 2 -7.55 -26.50 -10.41
N ILE A 3 -7.54 -26.25 -11.72
CA ILE A 3 -6.54 -26.79 -12.66
C ILE A 3 -5.14 -26.22 -12.38
N SER A 4 -5.05 -24.93 -12.03
CA SER A 4 -3.79 -24.29 -11.67
C SER A 4 -3.26 -24.79 -10.32
N SER A 5 -4.15 -25.07 -9.36
CA SER A 5 -3.79 -25.68 -8.08
C SER A 5 -3.33 -27.14 -8.24
N ILE A 6 -3.97 -27.92 -9.12
CA ILE A 6 -3.55 -29.30 -9.44
C ILE A 6 -2.16 -29.34 -10.07
N LEU A 7 -1.89 -28.42 -11.00
CA LEU A 7 -0.63 -28.37 -11.73
C LEU A 7 0.53 -27.96 -10.81
N PHE A 8 0.29 -27.00 -9.90
CA PHE A 8 1.27 -26.60 -8.89
C PHE A 8 1.59 -27.74 -7.93
N TYR A 9 0.59 -28.50 -7.49
CA TYR A 9 0.76 -29.64 -6.58
C TYR A 9 1.66 -30.73 -7.17
N ILE A 10 1.45 -31.11 -8.44
CA ILE A 10 2.25 -32.15 -9.13
C ILE A 10 3.71 -31.72 -9.34
N ILE A 11 3.95 -30.44 -9.67
CA ILE A 11 5.30 -29.88 -9.82
C ILE A 11 6.04 -29.81 -8.48
N THR A 12 5.28 -29.57 -7.41
CA THR A 12 5.78 -29.30 -6.06
C THR A 12 6.11 -30.60 -5.31
N GLU A 13 5.39 -31.70 -5.57
CA GLU A 13 5.62 -33.02 -4.93
C GLU A 13 7.02 -33.61 -5.21
N ASN A 14 7.70 -33.21 -6.28
CA ASN A 14 9.03 -33.70 -6.64
C ASN A 14 10.21 -32.83 -6.13
N SER A 15 9.94 -31.74 -5.40
CA SER A 15 10.99 -30.80 -4.95
C SER A 15 10.79 -30.25 -3.53
N ILE A 16 9.76 -30.69 -2.81
CA ILE A 16 9.54 -30.31 -1.41
C ILE A 16 10.44 -31.15 -0.48
N SER A 17 11.70 -30.74 -0.36
CA SER A 17 12.36 -30.77 0.95
C SER A 17 12.24 -29.36 1.52
N ILE A 18 11.09 -29.02 2.14
CA ILE A 18 10.92 -27.68 2.74
C ILE A 18 11.86 -27.59 3.93
N LYS A 19 12.96 -26.88 3.72
CA LYS A 19 13.91 -26.46 4.75
C LYS A 19 13.27 -25.30 5.52
N VAL A 20 12.24 -25.60 6.33
CA VAL A 20 11.43 -24.63 7.11
C VAL A 20 12.26 -23.85 8.16
N TYR A 21 13.52 -24.22 8.40
CA TYR A 21 14.29 -23.74 9.55
C TYR A 21 15.16 -22.48 9.32
N THR A 22 14.96 -21.70 8.26
CA THR A 22 15.70 -20.43 8.06
C THR A 22 14.83 -19.31 7.50
N ALA A 23 13.54 -19.29 7.86
CA ALA A 23 12.74 -18.10 7.62
C ALA A 23 13.15 -17.02 8.64
N ASN A 24 13.99 -16.07 8.21
CA ASN A 24 14.34 -14.87 8.97
C ASN A 24 13.08 -14.20 9.53
N TYR A 25 13.18 -13.60 10.73
CA TYR A 25 12.09 -12.87 11.40
C TYR A 25 11.37 -11.86 10.49
N LEU A 26 12.07 -11.31 9.48
CA LEU A 26 11.50 -10.41 8.47
C LEU A 26 10.30 -11.00 7.71
N PHE A 27 10.30 -12.31 7.44
CA PHE A 27 9.18 -12.95 6.74
C PHE A 27 7.90 -12.91 7.60
N TYR A 28 8.01 -13.22 8.89
CA TYR A 28 6.89 -13.13 9.83
C TYR A 28 6.38 -11.70 10.02
N VAL A 29 7.30 -10.72 10.06
CA VAL A 29 6.95 -9.29 10.20
C VAL A 29 6.16 -8.77 9.01
N SER A 30 6.52 -9.14 7.77
CA SER A 30 5.76 -8.75 6.58
C SER A 30 4.34 -9.32 6.54
N GLY A 31 4.16 -10.57 7.01
CA GLY A 31 2.84 -11.18 7.13
C GLY A 31 1.95 -10.46 8.14
N LEU A 32 2.49 -10.12 9.32
CA LEU A 32 1.76 -9.38 10.34
C LEU A 32 1.41 -7.95 9.88
N PHE A 33 2.32 -7.28 9.19
CA PHE A 33 2.09 -5.93 8.67
C PHE A 33 0.95 -5.88 7.64
N GLY A 34 0.86 -6.89 6.76
CA GLY A 34 -0.24 -7.01 5.80
C GLY A 34 -1.61 -7.17 6.47
N ILE A 35 -1.69 -8.00 7.52
CA ILE A 35 -2.93 -8.20 8.28
C ILE A 35 -3.37 -6.88 8.95
N GLY A 36 -2.42 -6.13 9.55
CA GLY A 36 -2.70 -4.82 10.15
C GLY A 36 -3.26 -3.81 9.14
N LEU A 37 -2.68 -3.78 7.93
CA LEU A 37 -3.14 -2.89 6.84
C LEU A 37 -4.59 -3.20 6.46
N ILE A 38 -4.95 -4.47 6.30
CA ILE A 38 -6.32 -4.88 5.95
C ILE A 38 -7.31 -4.48 7.05
N ILE A 39 -6.97 -4.72 8.33
CA ILE A 39 -7.84 -4.34 9.47
C ILE A 39 -8.08 -2.82 9.49
N CYS A 40 -7.02 -2.04 9.26
CA CYS A 40 -7.13 -0.57 9.17
C CYS A 40 -8.06 -0.13 8.03
N ILE A 41 -7.89 -0.71 6.83
CA ILE A 41 -8.77 -0.44 5.68
C ILE A 41 -10.22 -0.81 6.01
N MET A 42 -10.46 -1.99 6.58
CA MET A 42 -11.80 -2.45 6.93
C MET A 42 -12.49 -1.49 7.91
N GLY A 43 -11.76 -0.99 8.90
CA GLY A 43 -12.24 0.03 9.83
C GLY A 43 -12.56 1.36 9.14
N ALA A 44 -11.70 1.80 8.21
CA ALA A 44 -11.93 3.03 7.45
C ALA A 44 -13.16 2.92 6.51
N ILE A 45 -13.38 1.77 5.87
CA ILE A 45 -14.55 1.52 5.01
C ILE A 45 -15.85 1.69 5.80
N LYS A 46 -15.89 1.20 7.04
CA LYS A 46 -17.07 1.29 7.92
C LYS A 46 -17.40 2.74 8.31
N SER A 47 -16.43 3.65 8.29
CA SER A 47 -16.60 5.04 8.73
C SER A 47 -16.81 6.03 7.58
N LEU A 48 -16.13 5.87 6.44
CA LEU A 48 -16.13 6.84 5.34
C LEU A 48 -16.79 6.30 4.06
N GLY A 49 -17.18 5.03 4.03
CA GLY A 49 -17.67 4.35 2.84
C GLY A 49 -16.55 3.75 1.98
N PRO A 50 -16.87 2.74 1.15
CA PRO A 50 -15.88 1.94 0.45
C PRO A 50 -15.09 2.72 -0.61
N ALA A 51 -15.75 3.59 -1.37
CA ALA A 51 -15.09 4.36 -2.44
C ALA A 51 -14.05 5.35 -1.89
N TYR A 52 -14.40 6.08 -0.83
CA TYR A 52 -13.51 7.06 -0.19
C TYR A 52 -12.30 6.40 0.46
N THR A 53 -12.51 5.24 1.09
CA THR A 53 -11.45 4.52 1.80
C THR A 53 -10.40 3.95 0.86
N VAL A 54 -10.82 3.41 -0.29
CA VAL A 54 -9.87 2.88 -1.27
C VAL A 54 -8.99 4.00 -1.82
N LEU A 55 -9.59 5.16 -2.12
CA LEU A 55 -8.84 6.31 -2.64
C LEU A 55 -7.84 6.86 -1.62
N ILE A 56 -8.26 7.07 -0.36
CA ILE A 56 -7.35 7.57 0.69
C ILE A 56 -6.22 6.57 1.00
N SER A 57 -6.53 5.26 0.97
CA SER A 57 -5.54 4.21 1.20
C SER A 57 -4.50 4.14 0.09
N LEU A 58 -4.92 4.25 -1.18
CA LEU A 58 -4.01 4.28 -2.33
C LEU A 58 -2.98 5.41 -2.24
N ILE A 59 -3.41 6.61 -1.88
CA ILE A 59 -2.52 7.77 -1.73
C ILE A 59 -1.57 7.55 -0.56
N THR A 60 -2.09 7.06 0.57
CA THR A 60 -1.28 6.77 1.75
C THR A 60 -0.19 5.76 1.43
N GLN A 61 -0.53 4.66 0.75
CA GLN A 61 0.42 3.64 0.36
C GLN A 61 1.45 4.15 -0.64
N LEU A 62 1.06 5.02 -1.59
CA LEU A 62 2.00 5.67 -2.52
C LEU A 62 3.00 6.58 -1.79
N VAL A 63 2.53 7.36 -0.81
CA VAL A 63 3.37 8.20 0.04
C VAL A 63 4.32 7.37 0.90
N VAL A 64 3.80 6.31 1.53
CA VAL A 64 4.60 5.39 2.35
C VAL A 64 5.65 4.66 1.50
N ALA A 65 5.32 4.25 0.27
CA ALA A 65 6.26 3.61 -0.63
C ALA A 65 7.44 4.53 -0.98
N LEU A 66 7.21 5.81 -1.28
CA LEU A 66 8.28 6.78 -1.52
C LEU A 66 9.07 7.12 -0.25
N CYS A 67 8.41 7.15 0.91
CA CYS A 67 9.08 7.32 2.18
C CYS A 67 10.06 6.16 2.42
N ILE A 68 9.60 4.91 2.26
CA ILE A 68 10.41 3.70 2.39
C ILE A 68 11.55 3.69 1.38
N ASP A 69 11.29 4.05 0.13
CA ASP A 69 12.31 4.19 -0.92
C ASP A 69 13.36 5.25 -0.54
N THR A 70 12.94 6.33 0.13
CA THR A 70 13.83 7.37 0.70
C THR A 70 14.70 6.88 1.85
N PHE A 71 14.14 6.06 2.74
CA PHE A 71 14.89 5.51 3.87
C PHE A 71 15.70 4.25 3.53
N GLY A 72 15.54 3.65 2.35
CA GLY A 72 16.30 2.46 1.93
C GLY A 72 16.03 1.22 2.81
N LEU A 73 14.90 1.19 3.53
CA LEU A 73 14.58 0.22 4.60
C LEU A 73 14.57 -1.26 4.14
N PHE A 74 14.48 -1.52 2.83
CA PHE A 74 14.47 -2.88 2.27
C PHE A 74 15.85 -3.37 1.77
N GLY A 75 16.94 -2.67 2.11
CA GLY A 75 18.28 -3.05 1.62
C GLY A 75 18.46 -2.83 0.12
N MET A 76 17.56 -2.07 -0.48
CA MET A 76 17.75 -1.50 -1.82
C MET A 76 18.86 -0.45 -1.70
N GLU A 77 19.84 -0.51 -2.61
CA GLU A 77 20.90 0.50 -2.69
C GLU A 77 20.25 1.87 -2.58
N SER A 78 20.61 2.63 -1.54
CA SER A 78 20.05 3.96 -1.30
C SER A 78 20.31 4.73 -2.58
N VAL A 79 19.30 4.86 -3.44
CA VAL A 79 19.47 5.50 -4.74
C VAL A 79 20.10 6.84 -4.41
N PRO A 80 21.34 7.10 -4.83
CA PRO A 80 22.04 8.32 -4.45
C PRO A 80 21.09 9.45 -4.77
N LEU A 81 20.92 10.39 -3.85
CA LEU A 81 19.94 11.49 -3.91
C LEU A 81 20.18 12.33 -5.17
N GLN A 82 19.81 11.78 -6.32
CA GLN A 82 19.81 12.41 -7.61
C GLN A 82 18.62 13.35 -7.62
N VAL A 83 18.74 14.40 -8.41
CA VAL A 83 17.71 15.44 -8.58
C VAL A 83 16.32 14.84 -8.84
N ASN A 84 16.26 13.67 -9.47
CA ASN A 84 15.07 12.86 -9.72
C ASN A 84 14.29 12.47 -8.44
N LYS A 85 14.98 12.16 -7.33
CA LYS A 85 14.34 11.74 -6.07
C LYS A 85 13.76 12.94 -5.32
N LEU A 86 14.43 14.09 -5.41
CA LEU A 86 13.93 15.35 -4.87
C LEU A 86 12.69 15.83 -5.64
N VAL A 87 12.70 15.69 -6.97
CA VAL A 87 11.53 15.90 -7.83
C VAL A 87 10.40 14.92 -7.48
N GLY A 88 10.71 13.65 -7.24
CA GLY A 88 9.73 12.64 -6.83
C GLY A 88 9.05 12.98 -5.49
N ILE A 89 9.83 13.40 -4.49
CA ILE A 89 9.30 13.88 -3.20
C ILE A 89 8.45 15.14 -3.39
N GLY A 90 8.89 16.09 -4.21
CA GLY A 90 8.13 17.30 -4.53
C GLY A 90 6.81 16.98 -5.24
N LEU A 91 6.83 16.10 -6.23
CA LEU A 91 5.65 15.65 -6.98
C LEU A 91 4.67 14.91 -6.08
N LEU A 92 5.16 14.17 -5.09
CA LEU A 92 4.32 13.54 -4.09
C LEU A 92 3.60 14.54 -3.20
N ILE A 93 4.32 15.54 -2.67
CA ILE A 93 3.73 16.58 -1.81
C ILE A 93 2.66 17.34 -2.59
N VAL A 94 2.94 17.67 -3.86
CA VAL A 94 1.98 18.29 -4.79
C VAL A 94 0.79 17.36 -5.06
N GLY A 95 1.05 16.09 -5.36
CA GLY A 95 0.02 15.09 -5.64
C GLY A 95 -0.94 14.91 -4.46
N VAL A 96 -0.41 14.75 -3.24
CA VAL A 96 -1.19 14.67 -2.01
C VAL A 96 -1.96 15.97 -1.75
N GLY A 97 -1.33 17.12 -1.98
CA GLY A 97 -1.95 18.44 -1.82
C GLY A 97 -3.14 18.66 -2.76
N ILE A 98 -2.98 18.33 -4.04
CA ILE A 98 -4.05 18.40 -5.05
C ILE A 98 -5.15 17.40 -4.72
N PHE A 99 -4.80 16.17 -4.34
CA PHE A 99 -5.80 15.16 -4.00
C PHE A 99 -6.63 15.58 -2.79
N LYS A 100 -5.97 16.14 -1.75
CA LYS A 100 -6.63 16.75 -0.60
C LYS A 100 -7.55 17.89 -1.04
N ASN A 101 -7.13 18.77 -1.93
CA ASN A 101 -7.94 19.90 -2.40
C ASN A 101 -9.15 19.44 -3.24
N LEU A 102 -8.93 18.49 -4.15
CA LEU A 102 -9.97 17.89 -4.99
C LEU A 102 -11.04 17.17 -4.15
N PHE A 103 -10.65 16.47 -3.09
CA PHE A 103 -11.59 15.79 -2.18
C PHE A 103 -12.28 16.74 -1.19
N LEU A 104 -11.57 17.75 -0.67
CA LEU A 104 -12.18 18.77 0.19
C LEU A 104 -13.23 19.59 -0.57
N ASN A 105 -12.99 19.90 -1.85
CA ASN A 105 -13.93 20.63 -2.69
C ASN A 105 -15.21 19.81 -2.94
N LYS A 106 -15.11 18.49 -3.14
CA LYS A 106 -16.27 17.60 -3.29
C LYS A 106 -17.11 17.48 -2.01
N LYS A 107 -16.49 17.53 -0.83
CA LYS A 107 -17.19 17.54 0.47
C LYS A 107 -17.90 18.87 0.76
N ALA A 108 -17.37 19.99 0.26
CA ALA A 108 -18.00 21.30 0.41
C ALA A 108 -19.28 21.46 -0.44
N ILE A 109 -19.36 20.77 -1.59
CA ILE A 109 -20.51 20.82 -2.49
C ILE A 109 -21.69 19.97 -1.95
N LEU A 110 -21.42 18.78 -1.41
CA LEU A 110 -22.48 17.92 -0.85
C LEU A 110 -23.09 18.48 0.45
N ILE A 111 -22.33 19.22 1.27
CA ILE A 111 -22.88 19.83 2.49
C ILE A 111 -23.74 21.07 2.18
N ASN A 112 -23.49 21.77 1.07
CA ASN A 112 -24.30 22.92 0.69
C ASN A 112 -25.66 22.49 0.12
N GLU A 113 -25.69 21.40 -0.67
CA GLU A 113 -26.92 20.89 -1.30
C GLU A 113 -27.88 20.16 -0.32
N ASP A 114 -27.37 19.64 0.80
CA ASP A 114 -28.20 19.06 1.88
C ASP A 114 -28.82 20.14 2.81
N SER A 115 -28.51 21.42 2.57
CA SER A 115 -28.93 22.57 3.40
C SER A 115 -29.79 23.61 2.69
N VAL A 116 -30.27 23.31 1.47
CA VAL A 116 -31.20 24.16 0.68
C VAL A 116 -32.52 23.44 0.44
#